data_AF-G1WES1-F1
#
_entry.id   AF-G1WES1-F1
#
_cell.length_a   1.000
_cell.length_b   1.000
_cell.length_c   1.000
_cell.angle_alpha   90.00
_cell.angle_beta   90.00
_cell.angle_gamma   90.00
#
_symmetry.space_group_name_H-M   'P 1'
#
loop_
_entity.id
_entity.type
_entity.pdbx_description
1 polymer ?
#
loop_
_entity_poly.entity_id
_entity_poly.type
_entity_poly.pdbx_seq_one_letter_code
_entity_poly.pdbx_strand_id
1 'polypeptide(L)'
;MKLKNVISCILLSICYSCIMDTKEAWFIKNRTKDTLLMTLSQVDTLPDWQLWNKDLWKIVQADRSSREETAFQIATIGNIALPDSFVYVNSDNFLYQDTCYLFTIEWRMAKRYSMNEIHSKRLYRRQDVTKKDFHHNMFVYTKVKSLQGH
;
A
#
# COMPACT_ATOMS: atom_id res chain seq x y z
N MET A 1 34.69 -6.77 -41.18
CA MET A 1 34.30 -6.72 -39.75
C MET A 1 34.12 -8.15 -39.26
N LYS A 2 34.85 -8.59 -38.23
CA LYS A 2 34.79 -10.00 -37.78
C LYS A 2 33.41 -10.30 -37.17
N LEU A 3 32.82 -11.46 -37.45
CA LEU A 3 31.49 -11.88 -36.97
C LEU A 3 31.32 -11.74 -35.44
N LYS A 4 32.40 -11.98 -34.67
CA LYS A 4 32.44 -11.75 -33.22
C LYS A 4 32.18 -10.30 -32.82
N ASN A 5 32.66 -9.33 -33.60
CA ASN A 5 32.46 -7.91 -33.33
C ASN A 5 31.02 -7.49 -33.64
N VAL A 6 30.40 -8.10 -34.67
CA VAL A 6 28.98 -7.86 -35.00
C VAL A 6 28.07 -8.40 -33.89
N ILE A 7 28.32 -9.62 -33.40
CA ILE A 7 27.56 -10.22 -32.30
C ILE A 7 27.73 -9.41 -31.01
N SER A 8 28.94 -8.94 -30.72
CA SER A 8 29.21 -8.08 -29.57
C SER A 8 28.44 -6.75 -29.65
N CYS A 9 28.36 -6.13 -30.83
CA CYS A 9 27.61 -4.89 -31.01
C CYS A 9 26.09 -5.11 -30.85
N ILE A 10 25.56 -6.23 -31.34
CA ILE A 10 24.13 -6.57 -31.20
C ILE A 10 23.79 -6.78 -29.72
N LEU A 11 24.60 -7.52 -28.96
CA LEU A 11 24.38 -7.74 -27.53
C LEU A 11 24.45 -6.43 -26.73
N LEU A 12 25.41 -5.56 -27.04
CA LEU A 12 25.52 -4.24 -26.41
C LEU A 12 24.30 -3.35 -26.72
N SER A 13 23.77 -3.38 -27.94
CA SER A 13 22.57 -2.63 -28.30
C SER A 13 21.30 -3.12 -27.59
N ILE A 14 21.16 -4.44 -27.40
CA ILE A 14 20.03 -5.03 -26.68
C ILE A 14 20.06 -4.58 -25.22
N CYS A 15 21.22 -4.65 -24.56
CA CYS A 15 21.37 -4.19 -23.17
C CYS A 15 21.15 -2.68 -22.99
N TYR A 16 21.49 -1.86 -23.99
CA TYR A 16 21.29 -0.41 -23.92
C TYR A 16 19.84 0.02 -24.20
N SER A 17 19.08 -0.80 -24.93
CA SER A 17 17.66 -0.55 -25.23
C SER A 17 16.71 -0.87 -24.07
N CYS A 18 17.19 -1.56 -23.03
CA CYS A 18 16.44 -1.85 -21.82
C CYS A 18 16.45 -0.62 -20.87
N ILE A 19 15.80 0.47 -21.27
CA ILE A 19 15.40 1.51 -20.31
C ILE A 19 14.25 0.89 -19.49
N MET A 20 14.59 0.35 -18.32
CA MET A 20 13.57 -0.03 -17.34
C MET A 20 12.99 1.26 -16.76
N ASP A 21 11.75 1.57 -17.13
CA ASP A 21 10.97 2.62 -16.45
C ASP A 21 10.87 2.25 -14.97
N THR A 22 11.74 2.85 -14.17
CA THR A 22 11.81 2.56 -12.73
C THR A 22 10.76 3.42 -12.06
N LYS A 23 9.53 2.91 -11.95
CA LYS A 23 8.50 3.56 -11.13
C LYS A 23 8.96 3.48 -9.67
N GLU A 24 9.10 4.63 -9.02
CA GLU A 24 9.43 4.68 -7.60
C GLU A 24 8.38 3.90 -6.80
N ALA A 25 8.82 2.87 -6.08
CA ALA A 25 7.95 2.10 -5.22
C ALA A 25 8.01 2.68 -3.80
N TRP A 26 6.84 3.00 -3.25
CA TRP A 26 6.69 3.56 -1.91
C TRP A 26 6.06 2.51 -1.00
N PHE A 27 6.52 2.45 0.25
CA PHE A 27 6.12 1.41 1.18
C PHE A 27 5.73 1.98 2.55
N ILE A 28 4.77 1.32 3.18
CA ILE A 28 4.39 1.56 4.56
C ILE A 28 4.68 0.31 5.38
N LYS A 29 5.52 0.44 6.41
CA LYS A 29 5.81 -0.63 7.37
C LYS A 29 4.88 -0.53 8.57
N ASN A 30 4.11 -1.58 8.84
CA ASN A 30 3.30 -1.66 10.04
C ASN A 30 4.13 -2.14 11.23
N ARG A 31 4.51 -1.25 12.16
CA ARG A 31 5.22 -1.61 13.41
C ARG A 31 4.30 -1.86 14.59
N THR A 32 3.00 -1.99 14.35
CA THR A 32 2.03 -2.36 15.40
C THR A 32 1.91 -3.88 15.53
N LYS A 33 1.25 -4.33 16.60
CA LYS A 33 0.89 -5.74 16.79
C LYS A 33 -0.44 -6.11 16.12
N ASP A 34 -1.13 -5.12 15.55
CA ASP A 34 -2.46 -5.28 14.96
C ASP A 34 -2.32 -5.49 13.44
N THR A 35 -3.19 -6.31 12.85
CA THR A 35 -3.39 -6.30 11.39
C THR A 35 -4.23 -5.08 11.02
N LEU A 36 -3.75 -4.31 10.06
CA LEU A 36 -4.37 -3.04 9.66
C LEU A 36 -4.69 -3.07 8.18
N LEU A 37 -5.84 -2.51 7.82
CA LEU A 37 -6.10 -2.07 6.46
C LEU A 37 -5.55 -0.64 6.33
N MET A 38 -4.63 -0.41 5.40
CA MET A 38 -3.93 0.84 5.20
C MET A 38 -4.14 1.31 3.77
N THR A 39 -4.34 2.62 3.58
CA THR A 39 -4.26 3.23 2.25
C THR A 39 -3.70 4.63 2.35
N LEU A 40 -3.10 5.09 1.25
CA LEU A 40 -2.62 6.45 1.10
C LEU A 40 -3.50 7.17 0.07
N SER A 41 -4.00 8.35 0.44
CA SER A 41 -4.93 9.12 -0.38
C SER A 41 -4.44 10.55 -0.57
N GLN A 42 -4.68 11.12 -1.74
CA GLN A 42 -4.50 12.57 -1.99
C GLN A 42 -5.61 13.41 -1.39
N VAL A 43 -6.79 12.82 -1.17
CA VAL A 43 -7.95 13.51 -0.58
C VAL A 43 -8.04 13.22 0.92
N ASP A 44 -8.48 14.21 1.67
CA ASP A 44 -8.55 14.23 3.14
C ASP A 44 -9.70 13.39 3.73
N THR A 45 -10.51 12.83 2.83
CA THR A 45 -11.64 11.96 3.12
C THR A 45 -11.25 10.53 2.81
N LEU A 46 -11.63 9.60 3.69
CA LEU A 46 -11.41 8.17 3.49
C LEU A 46 -12.00 7.78 2.12
N PRO A 47 -11.21 7.25 1.17
CA PRO A 47 -11.77 6.87 -0.13
C PRO A 47 -12.71 5.66 0.02
N ASP A 48 -13.78 5.62 -0.77
CA ASP A 48 -14.72 4.49 -0.74
C ASP A 48 -14.01 3.19 -1.17
N TRP A 49 -14.27 2.11 -0.44
CA TRP A 49 -13.54 0.84 -0.57
C TRP A 49 -13.79 0.12 -1.90
N GLN A 50 -14.82 0.50 -2.66
CA GLN A 50 -15.00 0.01 -4.03
C GLN A 50 -13.78 0.33 -4.91
N LEU A 51 -12.99 1.33 -4.52
CA LEU A 51 -11.69 1.67 -5.13
C LEU A 51 -10.50 0.91 -4.49
N TRP A 52 -10.69 0.29 -3.32
CA TRP A 52 -9.63 -0.41 -2.56
C TRP A 52 -9.44 -1.87 -3.00
N ASN A 53 -10.18 -2.27 -4.04
CA ASN A 53 -10.17 -3.54 -4.77
C ASN A 53 -11.38 -4.44 -4.45
N LYS A 54 -12.20 -4.73 -5.47
CA LYS A 54 -13.39 -5.60 -5.44
C LYS A 54 -13.06 -7.04 -4.98
N ASP A 55 -11.79 -7.44 -5.08
CA ASP A 55 -11.31 -8.74 -4.63
C ASP A 55 -11.10 -8.84 -3.11
N LEU A 56 -10.97 -7.72 -2.38
CA LEU A 56 -10.97 -7.73 -0.91
C LEU A 56 -12.26 -8.31 -0.33
N TRP A 57 -13.38 -7.99 -0.98
CA TRP A 57 -14.70 -8.51 -0.61
C TRP A 57 -14.77 -10.04 -0.75
N LYS A 58 -14.05 -10.61 -1.73
CA LYS A 58 -13.98 -12.06 -1.90
C LYS A 58 -13.14 -12.68 -0.78
N ILE A 59 -12.02 -12.07 -0.39
CA ILE A 59 -11.19 -12.53 0.75
C ILE A 59 -11.95 -12.48 2.07
N VAL A 60 -12.62 -11.36 2.36
CA VAL A 60 -13.39 -11.18 3.60
C VAL A 60 -14.50 -12.23 3.74
N GLN A 61 -15.06 -12.71 2.62
CA GLN A 61 -16.02 -13.82 2.63
C GLN A 61 -15.38 -15.21 2.53
N ALA A 62 -14.18 -15.33 1.96
CA ALA A 62 -13.47 -16.58 1.77
C ALA A 62 -12.75 -17.04 3.04
N ASP A 63 -13.40 -16.93 4.20
CA ASP A 63 -12.99 -17.47 5.52
C ASP A 63 -12.86 -19.02 5.51
N ARG A 64 -12.70 -19.64 4.33
CA ARG A 64 -12.59 -21.07 4.05
C ARG A 64 -11.38 -21.45 3.18
N SER A 65 -10.59 -20.52 2.66
CA SER A 65 -9.40 -20.86 1.86
C SER A 65 -8.13 -20.94 2.70
N SER A 66 -7.10 -21.62 2.18
CA SER A 66 -5.86 -21.84 2.94
C SER A 66 -5.17 -20.50 3.25
N ARG A 67 -4.48 -20.45 4.39
CA ARG A 67 -3.74 -19.28 4.88
C ARG A 67 -2.75 -18.71 3.85
N GLU A 68 -2.23 -19.56 2.96
CA GLU A 68 -1.31 -19.21 1.88
C GLU A 68 -2.01 -18.47 0.73
N GLU A 69 -3.22 -18.89 0.36
CA GLU A 69 -4.01 -18.25 -0.68
C GLU A 69 -4.54 -16.89 -0.20
N THR A 70 -4.98 -16.80 1.06
CA THR A 70 -5.33 -15.52 1.68
C THR A 70 -4.12 -14.58 1.72
N ALA A 71 -2.93 -15.06 2.08
CA ALA A 71 -1.71 -14.26 2.12
C ALA A 71 -1.27 -13.76 0.73
N PHE A 72 -1.40 -14.61 -0.30
CA PHE A 72 -1.12 -14.23 -1.68
C PHE A 72 -2.10 -13.16 -2.20
N GLN A 73 -3.40 -13.33 -1.93
CA GLN A 73 -4.40 -12.34 -2.35
C GLN A 73 -4.25 -11.02 -1.55
N ILE A 74 -3.94 -11.09 -0.25
CA ILE A 74 -3.57 -9.92 0.58
C ILE A 74 -2.35 -9.19 -0.01
N ALA A 75 -1.29 -9.92 -0.36
CA ALA A 75 -0.08 -9.36 -0.94
C ALA A 75 -0.33 -8.73 -2.31
N THR A 76 -1.24 -9.30 -3.10
CA THR A 76 -1.67 -8.78 -4.40
C THR A 76 -2.51 -7.51 -4.27
N ILE A 77 -3.19 -7.32 -3.13
CA ILE A 77 -4.16 -6.25 -2.92
C ILE A 77 -3.57 -5.02 -2.22
N GLY A 78 -2.35 -5.10 -1.69
CA GLY A 78 -1.56 -3.92 -1.31
C GLY A 78 -2.22 -2.97 -0.31
N ASN A 79 -3.22 -3.41 0.46
CA ASN A 79 -3.89 -2.58 1.46
C ASN A 79 -3.96 -3.25 2.84
N ILE A 80 -3.64 -4.55 3.00
CA ILE A 80 -3.64 -5.21 4.32
C ILE A 80 -2.21 -5.37 4.83
N ALA A 81 -1.89 -4.69 5.93
CA ALA A 81 -0.62 -4.74 6.63
C ALA A 81 -0.70 -5.68 7.84
N LEU A 82 -0.01 -6.81 7.79
CA LEU A 82 0.22 -7.67 8.95
C LEU A 82 1.21 -7.01 9.93
N PRO A 83 1.29 -7.48 11.19
CA PRO A 83 2.32 -7.03 12.12
C PRO A 83 3.73 -7.20 11.54
N ASP A 84 4.53 -6.14 11.62
CA ASP A 84 5.89 -6.02 11.07
C ASP A 84 6.02 -6.24 9.54
N SER A 85 4.93 -6.19 8.79
CA SER A 85 4.94 -6.31 7.33
C SER A 85 4.94 -4.96 6.60
N PHE A 86 5.14 -5.02 5.29
CA PHE A 86 5.13 -3.86 4.39
C PHE A 86 3.90 -3.89 3.50
N VAL A 87 3.45 -2.70 3.13
CA VAL A 87 2.38 -2.49 2.16
C VAL A 87 2.88 -1.51 1.10
N TYR A 88 2.69 -1.87 -0.17
CA TYR A 88 2.98 -0.99 -1.29
C TYR A 88 1.92 0.11 -1.39
N VAL A 89 2.35 1.34 -1.62
CA VAL A 89 1.46 2.45 -1.93
C VAL A 89 1.79 3.02 -3.30
N ASN A 90 0.76 3.44 -4.03
CA ASN A 90 0.95 3.98 -5.37
C ASN A 90 1.80 5.26 -5.30
N SER A 91 2.91 5.32 -6.04
CA SER A 91 3.77 6.51 -6.18
C SER A 91 3.00 7.71 -6.71
N ASP A 92 1.93 7.46 -7.46
CA ASP A 92 1.11 8.52 -8.05
C ASP A 92 0.49 9.43 -6.96
N ASN A 93 0.39 8.95 -5.72
CA ASN A 93 -0.10 9.75 -4.59
C ASN A 93 0.70 11.04 -4.38
N PHE A 94 2.00 11.05 -4.67
CA PHE A 94 2.85 12.25 -4.52
C PHE A 94 3.09 13.01 -5.83
N LEU A 95 2.36 12.72 -6.92
CA LEU A 95 2.56 13.40 -8.21
C LEU A 95 2.17 14.89 -8.17
N TYR A 96 1.05 15.20 -7.52
CA TYR A 96 0.45 16.55 -7.57
C TYR A 96 0.58 17.33 -6.26
N GLN A 97 0.94 16.64 -5.17
CA GLN A 97 1.05 17.24 -3.85
C GLN A 97 2.05 16.47 -2.97
N ASP A 98 2.78 17.19 -2.13
CA ASP A 98 3.76 16.60 -1.22
C ASP A 98 3.12 15.96 0.02
N THR A 99 1.88 16.32 0.33
CA THR A 99 1.14 15.84 1.50
C THR A 99 0.02 14.89 1.07
N CYS A 100 -0.09 13.75 1.74
CA CYS A 100 -1.15 12.77 1.55
C CYS A 100 -1.73 12.37 2.91
N TYR A 101 -2.83 11.63 2.88
CA TYR A 101 -3.55 11.18 4.05
C TYR A 101 -3.45 9.66 4.15
N LEU A 102 -2.75 9.18 5.16
CA LEU A 102 -2.68 7.77 5.52
C LEU A 102 -3.92 7.42 6.36
N PHE A 103 -4.76 6.57 5.81
CA PHE A 103 -5.89 6.01 6.52
C PHE A 103 -5.56 4.61 7.01
N THR A 104 -5.86 4.33 8.28
CA THR A 104 -5.70 3.00 8.86
C THR A 104 -6.98 2.54 9.57
N ILE A 105 -7.41 1.32 9.27
CA ILE A 105 -8.57 0.67 9.88
C ILE A 105 -8.07 -0.62 10.53
N GLU A 106 -8.43 -0.86 11.78
CA GLU A 106 -8.11 -2.14 12.42
C GLU A 106 -8.87 -3.27 11.73
N TRP A 107 -8.20 -4.37 11.39
CA TRP A 107 -8.81 -5.48 10.64
C TRP A 107 -10.09 -6.02 11.29
N ARG A 108 -10.13 -6.05 12.63
CA ARG A 108 -11.33 -6.43 13.39
C ARG A 108 -12.54 -5.50 13.13
N MET A 109 -12.30 -4.21 12.89
CA MET A 109 -13.35 -3.24 12.57
C MET A 109 -13.79 -3.42 11.12
N ALA A 110 -12.84 -3.59 10.20
CA ALA A 110 -13.11 -3.85 8.79
C ALA A 110 -13.97 -5.10 8.57
N LYS A 111 -13.79 -6.15 9.39
CA LYS A 111 -14.62 -7.37 9.34
C LYS A 111 -16.01 -7.21 9.95
N ARG A 112 -16.21 -6.25 10.87
CA ARG A 112 -17.43 -6.14 11.67
C ARG A 112 -18.42 -5.13 11.12
N TYR A 113 -17.92 -4.07 10.50
CA TYR A 113 -18.72 -2.92 10.08
C TYR A 113 -18.63 -2.75 8.57
N SER A 114 -19.75 -2.37 7.96
CA SER A 114 -19.74 -1.91 6.57
C SER A 114 -18.94 -0.62 6.44
N MET A 115 -18.48 -0.28 5.24
CA MET A 115 -17.72 0.96 5.04
C MET A 115 -18.55 2.22 5.31
N ASN A 116 -19.84 2.21 5.01
CA ASN A 116 -20.75 3.30 5.41
C ASN A 116 -20.77 3.47 6.93
N GLU A 117 -20.73 2.37 7.69
CA GLU A 117 -20.61 2.43 9.15
C GLU A 117 -19.23 2.88 9.60
N ILE A 118 -18.15 2.44 8.95
CA ILE A 118 -16.78 2.88 9.25
C ILE A 118 -16.64 4.39 9.01
N HIS A 119 -17.24 4.90 7.93
CA HIS A 119 -17.31 6.33 7.63
C HIS A 119 -18.13 7.10 8.67
N SER A 120 -19.38 6.71 8.87
CA SER A 120 -20.31 7.42 9.76
C SER A 120 -19.86 7.38 11.21
N LYS A 121 -19.31 6.26 11.68
CA LYS A 121 -18.80 6.08 13.05
C LYS A 121 -17.32 6.47 13.19
N ARG A 122 -16.66 6.91 12.10
CA ARG A 122 -15.23 7.25 12.05
C ARG A 122 -14.32 6.17 12.64
N LEU A 123 -14.53 4.91 12.25
CA LEU A 123 -13.78 3.73 12.73
C LEU A 123 -12.43 3.55 12.03
N TYR A 124 -11.72 4.65 11.81
CA TYR A 124 -10.43 4.71 11.14
C TYR A 124 -9.57 5.77 11.80
N ARG A 125 -8.26 5.68 11.61
CA ARG A 125 -7.34 6.77 11.92
C ARG A 125 -6.89 7.42 10.62
N ARG A 126 -6.76 8.75 10.66
CA ARG A 126 -6.11 9.54 9.62
C ARG A 126 -4.81 10.08 10.17
N GLN A 127 -3.75 9.98 9.40
CA GLN A 127 -2.49 10.66 9.66
C GLN A 127 -2.08 11.40 8.40
N ASP A 128 -1.73 12.67 8.56
CA ASP A 128 -1.20 13.47 7.47
C ASP A 128 0.28 13.08 7.32
N VAL A 129 0.69 12.68 6.12
CA VAL A 129 2.04 12.22 5.81
C VAL A 129 2.57 12.97 4.61
N THR A 130 3.83 13.37 4.65
CA THR A 130 4.49 14.07 3.57
C THR A 130 5.54 13.18 2.91
N LYS A 131 5.93 13.51 1.68
CA LYS A 131 7.02 12.82 0.97
C LYS A 131 8.31 12.73 1.80
N LYS A 132 8.59 13.74 2.64
CA LYS A 132 9.78 13.80 3.50
C LYS A 132 9.75 12.82 4.67
N ASP A 133 8.57 12.36 5.08
CA ASP A 133 8.41 11.39 6.16
C ASP A 133 8.79 9.96 5.74
N PHE A 134 8.99 9.73 4.43
CA PHE A 134 9.46 8.46 3.90
C PHE A 134 10.99 8.48 3.79
N HIS A 135 11.62 7.61 4.56
CA HIS A 135 13.07 7.40 4.49
C HIS A 135 13.34 6.22 3.56
N HIS A 136 14.09 6.43 2.48
CA HIS A 136 14.32 5.41 1.43
C HIS A 136 13.00 4.84 0.88
N ASN A 137 12.05 5.74 0.57
CA ASN A 137 10.69 5.41 0.10
C ASN A 137 9.86 4.57 1.07
N MET A 138 10.24 4.54 2.35
CA MET A 138 9.56 3.77 3.38
C MET A 138 9.08 4.66 4.52
N PHE A 139 7.78 4.60 4.82
CA PHE A 139 7.18 5.20 5.99
C PHE A 139 6.93 4.15 7.06
N VAL A 140 7.29 4.44 8.31
CA VAL A 140 7.12 3.51 9.42
C VAL A 140 5.89 3.91 10.23
N TYR A 141 4.80 3.17 10.05
CA TYR A 141 3.59 3.38 10.83
C TYR A 141 3.75 2.78 12.23
N THR A 142 3.65 3.65 13.24
CA THR A 142 3.51 3.26 14.64
C THR A 142 2.17 3.75 15.14
N LYS A 143 1.56 3.01 16.08
CA LYS A 143 0.33 3.48 16.73
C LYS A 143 0.71 4.68 17.59
N VAL A 144 0.58 5.89 17.04
CA VAL A 144 0.71 7.11 17.82
C VAL A 144 -0.30 7.00 18.97
N LYS A 145 0.16 7.14 20.21
CA LYS A 145 -0.73 7.25 21.37
C LYS A 145 -1.69 8.37 21.03
N SER A 146 -2.98 8.10 21.02
CA SER A 146 -4.01 9.12 20.83
C SER A 146 -3.65 10.31 21.72
N LEU A 147 -3.61 11.51 21.14
CA LEU A 147 -3.95 12.70 21.91
C LEU A 147 -5.33 12.41 22.49
N GLN A 148 -5.34 12.03 23.77
CA GLN A 148 -6.52 12.15 24.62
C GLN A 148 -6.80 13.65 24.67
N GLY A 149 -7.60 14.12 23.72
CA GLY A 149 -8.25 15.43 23.79
C GLY A 149 -9.54 15.24 24.55
N HIS A 150 -9.59 15.88 25.71
CA HIS A 150 -10.74 16.06 26.61
C HIS A 150 -12.01 16.50 25.90
#